data_AF-A0A7Y5XWY8-F1
#
_entry.id   AF-A0A7Y5XWY8-F1
#
_cell.length_a   1.000
_cell.length_b   1.000
_cell.length_c   1.000
_cell.angle_alpha   90.00
_cell.angle_beta   90.00
_cell.angle_gamma   90.00
#
_symmetry.space_group_name_H-M   'P 1'
#
loop_
_entity.id
_entity.type
_entity.pdbx_description
1 polymer ?
#
loop_
_entity_poly.entity_id
_entity_poly.type
_entity_poly.pdbx_seq_one_letter_code
_entity_poly.pdbx_strand_id
1 'polypeptide(L)'
;MLRRPQLSGPAGPLLGVAAGLLVAAAVTLLQDSTYRANASLVLVRAGQPPGNDPALARATETAAALFESRAVTSSVIRNLGLEETAAELVDRLDVDAQEGDSLLRISALAPSADEARRTAQEASEVATVLFNDRFGPQTTASIWEPAAAEEDRVSPTPSRNLALGALIGALVGLGLALVSLRQPRRPRAPAPPRTPRTARTRRTAEARPVVAPAEPPAPGAPATGPFVMPGFGQWTVADVERLLAEQGPAFPEQRGELELTLDTLRGVAGPGGSLPGDVDLVIEDVFADLIARSGSTR
;
A
#
# COMPACT_ATOMS: atom_id res chain seq x y z
N MET A 1 -17.61 -30.52 -32.75
CA MET A 1 -16.90 -29.26 -33.06
C MET A 1 -17.09 -28.29 -31.91
N LEU A 2 -16.18 -28.29 -30.91
CA LEU A 2 -16.23 -27.29 -29.84
C LEU A 2 -15.62 -25.98 -30.34
N ARG A 3 -16.46 -24.95 -30.47
CA ARG A 3 -16.07 -23.56 -30.71
C ARG A 3 -15.14 -23.14 -29.57
N ARG A 4 -13.84 -23.03 -29.82
CA ARG A 4 -12.94 -22.35 -28.87
C ARG A 4 -13.40 -20.89 -28.76
N PRO A 5 -13.74 -20.39 -27.56
CA PRO A 5 -14.13 -19.00 -27.40
C PRO A 5 -12.96 -18.11 -27.83
N GLN A 6 -13.21 -17.23 -28.81
CA GLN A 6 -12.26 -16.18 -29.16
C GLN A 6 -12.26 -15.15 -28.04
N LEU A 7 -11.35 -15.32 -27.08
CA LEU A 7 -10.98 -14.31 -26.09
C LEU A 7 -10.15 -13.22 -26.80
N SER A 8 -10.79 -12.44 -27.65
CA SER A 8 -10.22 -11.26 -28.30
C SER A 8 -10.94 -10.03 -27.76
N GLY A 9 -10.43 -9.48 -26.65
CA GLY A 9 -10.95 -8.29 -25.97
C GLY A 9 -10.21 -8.02 -24.65
N PRO A 10 -10.57 -6.97 -23.90
CA PRO A 10 -9.95 -6.57 -22.61
C PRO A 10 -10.10 -7.60 -21.47
N ALA A 11 -10.45 -8.85 -21.80
CA ALA A 11 -10.67 -9.93 -20.86
C ALA A 11 -9.37 -10.45 -20.20
N GLY A 12 -8.20 -10.24 -20.81
CA GLY A 12 -6.92 -10.74 -20.27
C GLY A 12 -6.59 -10.19 -18.88
N PRO A 13 -6.52 -8.85 -18.69
CA PRO A 13 -6.29 -8.24 -17.38
C PRO A 13 -7.38 -8.60 -16.36
N LEU A 14 -8.66 -8.60 -16.76
CA LEU A 14 -9.78 -8.94 -15.86
C LEU A 14 -9.73 -10.39 -15.38
N LEU A 15 -9.41 -11.34 -16.27
CA LEU A 15 -9.20 -12.74 -15.90
C LEU A 15 -7.97 -12.90 -15.00
N GLY A 16 -6.91 -12.12 -15.26
CA GLY A 16 -5.73 -12.06 -14.41
C GLY A 16 -6.07 -11.58 -13.00
N VAL A 17 -6.79 -10.48 -12.85
CA VAL A 17 -7.28 -9.96 -11.55
C VAL A 17 -8.11 -11.01 -10.83
N ALA A 18 -9.08 -11.62 -11.51
CA ALA A 18 -9.92 -12.65 -10.91
C ALA A 18 -9.11 -13.86 -10.42
N ALA A 19 -8.15 -14.34 -11.22
CA ALA A 19 -7.25 -15.41 -10.83
C ALA A 19 -6.36 -15.01 -9.64
N GLY A 20 -5.80 -13.80 -9.66
CA GLY A 20 -4.98 -13.26 -8.58
C GLY A 20 -5.74 -13.12 -7.26
N LEU A 21 -6.98 -12.62 -7.31
CA LEU A 21 -7.87 -12.56 -6.15
C LEU A 21 -8.21 -13.94 -5.61
N LEU A 22 -8.51 -14.91 -6.48
CA LEU A 22 -8.81 -16.29 -6.06
C LEU A 22 -7.60 -16.94 -5.36
N VAL A 23 -6.40 -16.79 -5.92
CA VAL A 23 -5.17 -17.30 -5.31
C VAL A 23 -4.89 -16.60 -3.98
N ALA A 24 -4.97 -15.27 -3.92
CA ALA A 24 -4.75 -14.52 -2.69
C ALA A 24 -5.77 -14.86 -1.60
N ALA A 25 -7.05 -15.04 -1.96
CA ALA A 25 -8.08 -15.50 -1.04
C ALA A 25 -7.77 -16.90 -0.52
N ALA A 26 -7.40 -17.84 -1.39
CA ALA A 26 -7.03 -19.20 -1.00
C ALA A 26 -5.83 -19.19 -0.03
N VAL A 27 -4.76 -18.46 -0.36
CA VAL A 27 -3.58 -18.32 0.51
C VAL A 27 -3.94 -17.69 1.85
N THR A 28 -4.74 -16.62 1.85
CA THR A 28 -5.17 -15.94 3.08
C THR A 28 -6.01 -16.84 3.98
N LEU A 29 -6.86 -17.69 3.39
CA LEU A 29 -7.70 -18.63 4.15
C LEU A 29 -6.92 -19.84 4.69
N LEU A 30 -5.79 -20.17 4.08
CA LEU A 30 -4.91 -21.27 4.49
C LEU A 30 -3.81 -20.84 5.46
N GLN A 31 -3.60 -19.53 5.63
CA GLN A 31 -2.57 -18.99 6.51
C GLN A 31 -3.06 -18.98 7.96
N ASP A 32 -2.18 -19.38 8.88
CA ASP A 32 -2.48 -19.37 10.31
C ASP A 32 -2.78 -17.96 10.82
N SER A 33 -3.81 -17.85 11.67
CA SER A 33 -4.16 -16.58 12.31
C SER A 33 -3.22 -16.28 13.46
N THR A 34 -2.82 -15.03 13.59
CA THR A 34 -2.03 -14.53 14.71
C THR A 34 -2.76 -13.36 15.36
N TYR A 35 -2.87 -13.40 16.68
CA TYR A 35 -3.47 -12.36 17.53
C TYR A 35 -2.40 -11.82 18.47
N ARG A 36 -2.58 -10.58 18.91
CA ARG A 36 -1.71 -9.91 19.87
C ARG A 36 -2.46 -9.58 21.15
N ALA A 37 -1.78 -9.68 22.28
CA ALA A 37 -2.21 -9.09 23.53
C ALA A 37 -1.08 -8.34 24.20
N ASN A 38 -1.42 -7.26 24.91
CA ASN A 38 -0.46 -6.35 25.52
C ASN A 38 -0.79 -6.19 27.01
N ALA A 39 0.24 -6.18 27.85
CA ALA A 39 0.18 -5.79 29.27
C ALA A 39 1.18 -4.65 29.52
N SER A 40 0.83 -3.72 30.42
CA SER A 40 1.68 -2.57 30.76
C SER A 40 2.18 -2.70 32.18
N LEU A 41 3.48 -2.55 32.40
CA LEU A 41 4.12 -2.58 33.71
C LEU A 41 4.84 -1.26 33.95
N VAL A 42 5.02 -0.91 35.23
CA VAL A 42 5.77 0.26 35.66
C VAL A 42 6.84 -0.15 36.67
N LEU A 43 8.06 0.37 36.51
CA LEU A 43 9.08 0.29 37.55
C LEU A 43 8.97 1.47 38.50
N VAL A 44 8.99 1.18 39.79
CA VAL A 44 8.97 2.19 40.85
C VAL A 44 10.20 2.00 41.72
N ARG A 45 10.88 3.11 42.02
CA ARG A 45 11.96 3.14 43.01
C ARG A 45 11.42 3.62 44.35
N ALA A 46 11.80 2.96 45.43
CA ALA A 46 11.35 3.33 46.77
C ALA A 46 11.67 4.81 47.09
N GLY A 47 10.67 5.55 47.55
CA GLY A 47 10.82 6.97 47.93
C GLY A 47 10.90 7.97 46.76
N GLN A 48 10.67 7.53 45.52
CA GLN A 48 10.66 8.38 44.33
C GLN A 48 9.34 8.18 43.55
N PRO A 49 8.57 9.25 43.25
CA PRO A 49 7.42 9.14 42.37
C PRO A 49 7.86 8.83 40.93
N PRO A 50 7.03 8.12 40.13
CA PRO A 50 7.32 7.87 38.72
C PRO A 50 7.45 9.20 37.94
N GLY A 51 8.42 9.27 37.03
CA GLY A 51 8.75 10.47 36.25
C GLY A 51 10.00 10.27 35.38
N ASN A 52 10.45 11.34 34.71
CA ASN A 52 11.60 11.33 33.80
C ASN A 52 12.94 11.21 34.55
N ASP A 53 13.21 10.06 35.17
CA ASP A 53 14.51 9.71 35.76
C ASP A 53 15.35 8.89 34.75
N PRO A 54 16.45 9.45 34.19
CA PRO A 54 17.30 8.75 33.23
C PRO A 54 18.00 7.50 33.79
N ALA A 55 18.14 7.39 35.12
CA ALA A 55 18.65 6.18 35.75
C ALA A 55 17.57 5.10 35.86
N LEU A 56 16.31 5.50 36.02
CA LEU A 56 15.18 4.58 36.00
C LEU A 56 14.91 4.10 34.57
N ALA A 57 14.95 4.96 33.56
CA ALA A 57 14.80 4.58 32.15
C ALA A 57 15.83 3.51 31.72
N ARG A 58 17.11 3.66 32.09
CA ARG A 58 18.13 2.62 31.84
C ARG A 58 17.87 1.31 32.59
N ALA A 59 17.28 1.39 33.78
CA ALA A 59 16.87 0.21 34.54
C ALA A 59 15.66 -0.47 33.88
N THR A 60 14.73 0.31 33.29
CA THR A 60 13.60 -0.18 32.48
C THR A 60 14.10 -1.00 31.29
N GLU A 61 15.08 -0.50 30.53
CA GLU A 61 15.70 -1.24 29.41
C GLU A 61 16.34 -2.55 29.86
N THR A 62 17.04 -2.53 31.00
CA THR A 62 17.64 -3.75 31.56
C THR A 62 16.56 -4.72 32.03
N ALA A 63 15.48 -4.22 32.63
CA ALA A 63 14.35 -5.03 33.07
C ALA A 63 13.64 -5.69 31.89
N ALA A 64 13.49 -4.99 30.76
CA ALA A 64 12.91 -5.54 29.54
C ALA A 64 13.64 -6.82 29.08
N ALA A 65 14.97 -6.73 28.96
CA ALA A 65 15.80 -7.90 28.61
C ALA A 65 15.72 -9.05 29.64
N LEU A 66 15.50 -8.73 30.92
CA LEU A 66 15.29 -9.76 31.95
C LEU A 66 13.89 -10.39 31.86
N PHE A 67 12.88 -9.62 31.48
CA PHE A 67 11.49 -10.07 31.37
C PHE A 67 11.30 -10.99 30.17
N GLU A 68 12.07 -10.78 29.10
CA GLU A 68 12.14 -11.67 27.94
C GLU A 68 13.03 -12.92 28.17
N SER A 69 13.62 -13.05 29.36
CA SER A 69 14.59 -14.12 29.62
C SER A 69 13.97 -15.52 29.60
N ARG A 70 14.82 -16.52 29.33
CA ARG A 70 14.47 -17.95 29.42
C ARG A 70 13.86 -18.33 30.77
N ALA A 71 14.21 -17.64 31.85
CA ALA A 71 13.68 -17.95 33.18
C ALA A 71 12.18 -17.62 33.28
N VAL A 72 11.77 -16.48 32.70
CA VAL A 72 10.37 -16.06 32.60
C VAL A 72 9.63 -16.99 31.64
N THR A 73 10.11 -17.15 30.40
CA THR A 73 9.40 -17.95 29.38
C THR A 73 9.27 -19.42 29.78
N SER A 74 10.28 -20.02 30.41
CA SER A 74 10.18 -21.39 30.93
C SER A 74 9.14 -21.52 32.04
N SER A 75 8.93 -20.48 32.85
CA SER A 75 7.93 -20.48 33.91
C SER A 75 6.52 -20.29 33.34
N VAL A 76 6.36 -19.40 32.36
CA VAL A 76 5.11 -19.23 31.61
C VAL A 76 4.69 -20.54 30.94
N ILE A 77 5.60 -21.21 30.23
CA ILE A 77 5.34 -22.50 29.58
C ILE A 77 4.85 -23.54 30.59
N ARG A 78 5.51 -23.66 31.75
CA ARG A 78 5.11 -24.61 32.79
C ARG A 78 3.74 -24.27 33.40
N ASN A 79 3.47 -22.99 33.63
CA ASN A 79 2.24 -22.55 34.30
C ASN A 79 1.02 -22.66 33.39
N LEU A 80 1.18 -22.36 32.10
CA LEU A 80 0.10 -22.44 31.11
C LEU A 80 0.01 -23.80 30.41
N GLY A 81 1.01 -24.67 30.58
CA GLY A 81 1.07 -25.98 29.93
C GLY A 81 1.23 -25.88 28.41
N LEU A 82 2.04 -24.93 27.93
CA LEU A 82 2.26 -24.70 26.50
C LEU A 82 3.11 -25.82 25.89
N GLU A 83 2.77 -26.27 24.69
CA GLU A 83 3.48 -27.33 23.96
C GLU A 83 4.60 -26.76 23.07
N GLU A 84 5.47 -25.94 23.64
CA GLU A 84 6.59 -25.30 22.94
C GLU A 84 7.83 -25.18 23.83
N THR A 85 8.95 -24.81 23.22
CA THR A 85 10.21 -24.53 23.89
C THR A 85 10.30 -23.08 24.32
N ALA A 86 11.14 -22.80 25.31
CA ALA A 86 11.41 -21.42 25.74
C ALA A 86 12.00 -20.53 24.64
N ALA A 87 12.63 -21.09 23.61
CA ALA A 87 13.12 -20.33 22.46
C ALA A 87 11.96 -19.90 21.55
N GLU A 88 11.04 -20.83 21.26
CA GLU A 88 9.83 -20.54 20.47
C GLU A 88 8.94 -19.50 21.17
N LEU A 89 8.81 -19.56 22.50
CA LEU A 89 8.05 -18.55 23.24
C LEU A 89 8.75 -17.18 23.24
N VAL A 90 10.09 -17.13 23.29
CA VAL A 90 10.83 -15.86 23.15
C VAL A 90 10.56 -15.23 21.78
N ASP A 91 10.55 -16.01 20.69
CA ASP A 91 10.32 -15.47 19.34
C ASP A 91 8.93 -14.81 19.15
N ARG A 92 7.97 -15.06 20.05
CA ARG A 92 6.60 -14.53 20.00
C ARG A 92 6.22 -13.69 21.23
N LEU A 93 7.16 -13.45 22.14
CA LEU A 93 7.01 -12.61 23.31
C LEU A 93 7.99 -11.45 23.20
N ASP A 94 7.47 -10.24 23.19
CA ASP A 94 8.25 -9.02 23.01
C ASP A 94 8.08 -8.14 24.25
N VAL A 95 9.19 -7.57 24.73
CA VAL A 95 9.17 -6.68 25.89
C VAL A 95 9.88 -5.38 25.57
N ASP A 96 9.10 -4.32 25.42
CA ASP A 96 9.60 -2.99 25.10
C ASP A 96 9.66 -2.10 26.33
N ALA A 97 10.80 -1.47 26.56
CA ALA A 97 10.92 -0.32 27.45
C ALA A 97 10.60 0.95 26.65
N GLN A 98 9.60 1.73 27.09
CA GLN A 98 9.32 3.01 26.42
C GLN A 98 10.45 4.00 26.66
N GLU A 99 10.96 4.60 25.58
CA GLU A 99 12.11 5.50 25.62
C GLU A 99 11.89 6.66 26.61
N GLY A 100 12.81 6.78 27.57
CA GLY A 100 12.78 7.85 28.56
C GLY A 100 11.75 7.67 29.68
N ASP A 101 11.03 6.55 29.74
CA ASP A 101 10.00 6.27 30.74
C ASP A 101 10.32 5.03 31.62
N SER A 102 9.58 4.94 32.72
CA SER A 102 9.53 3.81 33.66
C SER A 102 8.55 2.71 33.24
N LEU A 103 7.90 2.86 32.07
CA LEU A 103 6.90 1.95 31.54
C LEU A 103 7.52 0.86 30.66
N LEU A 104 7.06 -0.38 30.85
CA LEU A 104 7.28 -1.50 29.94
C LEU A 104 5.98 -1.98 29.36
N ARG A 105 6.05 -2.44 28.12
CA ARG A 105 4.99 -3.19 27.49
C ARG A 105 5.46 -4.61 27.25
N ILE A 106 4.66 -5.58 27.67
CA ILE A 106 4.83 -6.99 27.32
C ILE A 106 3.77 -7.33 26.28
N SER A 107 4.21 -7.79 25.12
CA SER A 107 3.36 -8.16 23.99
C SER A 107 3.53 -9.64 23.69
N ALA A 108 2.42 -10.39 23.61
CA ALA A 108 2.45 -11.80 23.24
C ALA A 108 1.65 -12.03 21.94
N LEU A 109 2.23 -12.79 21.01
CA LEU A 109 1.56 -13.26 19.80
C LEU A 109 1.12 -14.71 19.95
N ALA A 110 -0.12 -15.04 19.58
CA ALA A 110 -0.63 -16.41 19.66
C ALA A 110 -1.68 -16.73 18.58
N PRO A 111 -2.02 -18.02 18.36
CA PRO A 111 -3.04 -18.44 17.39
C PRO A 111 -4.47 -17.96 17.70
N SER A 112 -4.75 -17.61 18.95
CA SER A 112 -6.06 -17.11 19.40
C SER A 112 -5.91 -15.90 20.34
N ALA A 113 -6.91 -15.02 20.36
CA ALA A 113 -6.94 -13.85 21.23
C ALA A 113 -6.87 -14.22 22.73
N ASP A 114 -7.55 -15.30 23.14
CA ASP A 114 -7.51 -15.76 24.54
C ASP A 114 -6.14 -16.30 24.93
N GLU A 115 -5.49 -17.07 24.05
CA GLU A 115 -4.14 -17.57 24.31
C GLU A 115 -3.12 -16.43 24.37
N ALA A 116 -3.20 -15.44 23.47
CA ALA A 116 -2.35 -14.27 23.50
C ALA A 116 -2.49 -13.53 24.84
N ARG A 117 -3.74 -13.29 25.26
CA ARG A 117 -4.05 -12.62 26.53
C ARG A 117 -3.51 -13.38 27.74
N ARG A 118 -3.74 -14.69 27.82
CA ARG A 118 -3.24 -15.53 28.92
C ARG A 118 -1.72 -15.56 28.95
N THR A 119 -1.07 -15.65 27.80
CA THR A 119 0.39 -15.64 27.68
C THR A 119 0.98 -14.31 28.17
N ALA A 120 0.46 -13.17 27.69
CA ALA A 120 0.92 -11.86 28.14
C ALA A 120 0.64 -11.62 29.64
N GLN A 121 -0.52 -12.05 30.15
CA GLN A 121 -0.85 -11.95 31.56
C GLN A 121 0.14 -12.74 32.42
N GLU A 122 0.33 -14.03 32.10
CA GLU A 122 1.25 -14.88 32.86
C GLU A 122 2.68 -14.37 32.79
N ALA A 123 3.14 -13.93 31.62
CA ALA A 123 4.46 -13.33 31.46
C ALA A 123 4.64 -12.10 32.35
N SER A 124 3.63 -11.22 32.43
CA SER A 124 3.67 -10.04 33.29
C SER A 124 3.72 -10.37 34.78
N GLU A 125 2.97 -11.38 35.22
CA GLU A 125 2.93 -11.82 36.62
C GLU A 125 4.24 -12.49 37.02
N VAL A 126 4.71 -13.46 36.22
CA VAL A 126 5.98 -14.17 36.46
C VAL A 126 7.16 -13.20 36.44
N ALA A 127 7.23 -12.32 35.45
CA ALA A 127 8.29 -11.33 35.36
C ALA A 127 8.31 -10.41 36.59
N THR A 128 7.14 -9.94 37.02
CA THR A 128 6.99 -9.10 38.21
C THR A 128 7.48 -9.82 39.46
N VAL A 129 7.08 -11.07 39.68
CA VAL A 129 7.51 -11.87 40.84
C VAL A 129 9.02 -12.07 40.83
N LEU A 130 9.58 -12.57 39.74
CA LEU A 130 11.02 -12.86 39.65
C LEU A 130 11.88 -11.60 39.79
N PHE A 131 11.42 -10.48 39.25
CA PHE A 131 12.11 -9.20 39.40
C PHE A 131 12.08 -8.70 40.84
N ASN A 132 10.90 -8.69 41.46
CA ASN A 132 10.72 -8.17 42.82
C ASN A 132 11.44 -9.03 43.85
N ASP A 133 11.49 -10.34 43.67
CA ASP A 133 12.28 -11.26 44.50
C ASP A 133 13.78 -10.92 44.46
N ARG A 134 14.28 -10.41 43.33
CA ARG A 134 15.71 -10.14 43.13
C ARG A 134 16.14 -8.71 43.48
N PHE A 135 15.29 -7.73 43.20
CA PHE A 135 15.61 -6.29 43.25
C PHE A 135 14.79 -5.49 44.27
N GLY A 136 13.75 -6.10 44.85
CA GLY A 136 12.95 -5.50 45.91
C GLY A 136 13.75 -5.33 47.22
N PRO A 137 13.38 -4.35 48.07
CA PRO A 137 12.34 -3.33 47.88
C PRO A 137 12.84 -2.07 47.15
N GLN A 138 14.12 -2.02 46.76
CA GLN A 138 14.73 -0.80 46.22
C GLN A 138 14.11 -0.38 44.89
N THR A 139 13.90 -1.35 44.00
CA THR A 139 13.18 -1.18 42.74
C THR A 139 12.16 -2.30 42.61
N THR A 140 10.92 -1.95 42.32
CA THR A 140 9.80 -2.88 42.22
C THR A 140 9.11 -2.70 40.89
N ALA A 141 8.77 -3.80 40.21
CA ALA A 141 7.86 -3.81 39.08
C ALA A 141 6.42 -3.97 39.58
N SER A 142 5.50 -3.22 38.99
CA SER A 142 4.06 -3.35 39.23
C SER A 142 3.33 -3.39 37.90
N ILE A 143 2.30 -4.22 37.82
CA ILE A 143 1.38 -4.23 36.68
C ILE A 143 0.55 -2.95 36.75
N TRP A 144 0.60 -2.16 35.68
CA TRP A 144 -0.19 -0.93 35.51
C TRP A 144 -1.50 -1.23 34.80
N GLU A 145 -1.43 -1.94 33.68
CA GLU A 145 -2.59 -2.43 32.93
C GLU A 145 -2.48 -3.94 32.76
N PRO A 146 -3.54 -4.69 33.13
CA PRO A 146 -3.58 -6.13 32.90
C PRO A 146 -3.62 -6.44 31.40
N ALA A 147 -3.29 -7.67 31.04
CA ALA A 147 -3.24 -8.08 29.64
C ALA A 147 -4.61 -7.99 28.97
N ALA A 148 -4.65 -7.27 27.85
CA ALA A 148 -5.81 -7.19 26.96
C ALA A 148 -5.43 -7.64 25.55
N ALA A 149 -6.26 -8.49 24.94
CA ALA A 149 -6.12 -8.86 23.54
C ALA A 149 -6.67 -7.75 22.63
N GLU A 150 -6.01 -7.55 21.50
CA GLU A 150 -6.54 -6.73 20.42
C GLU A 150 -7.75 -7.44 19.79
N GLU A 151 -8.77 -6.66 19.38
CA GLU A 151 -10.01 -7.21 18.81
C GLU A 151 -9.75 -7.88 17.45
N ASP A 152 -8.85 -7.29 16.66
CA ASP A 152 -8.50 -7.75 15.33
C ASP A 152 -7.25 -8.64 15.35
N ARG A 153 -7.19 -9.59 14.42
CA ARG A 153 -5.98 -10.38 14.17
C ARG A 153 -4.89 -9.51 13.52
N VAL A 154 -3.65 -9.70 13.92
CA VAL A 154 -2.48 -9.03 13.31
C VAL A 154 -2.08 -9.68 11.98
N SER A 155 -2.39 -10.97 11.80
CA SER A 155 -2.10 -11.71 10.57
C SER A 155 -3.10 -12.85 10.35
N PRO A 156 -3.44 -13.20 9.10
CA PRO A 156 -3.17 -12.43 7.87
C PRO A 156 -4.04 -11.17 7.79
N THR A 157 -3.63 -10.18 6.97
CA THR A 157 -4.42 -8.97 6.66
C THR A 157 -5.14 -9.12 5.31
N PRO A 158 -6.43 -9.53 5.28
CA PRO A 158 -7.07 -9.96 4.03
C PRO A 158 -7.14 -8.86 2.98
N SER A 159 -7.39 -7.61 3.40
CA SER A 159 -7.44 -6.45 2.50
C SER A 159 -6.11 -6.27 1.75
N ARG A 160 -4.98 -6.35 2.45
CA ARG A 160 -3.64 -6.23 1.87
C ARG A 160 -3.33 -7.38 0.92
N ASN A 161 -3.61 -8.61 1.35
CA ASN A 161 -3.35 -9.81 0.53
C ASN A 161 -4.18 -9.80 -0.76
N LEU A 162 -5.46 -9.44 -0.68
CA LEU A 162 -6.34 -9.34 -1.85
C LEU A 162 -5.93 -8.21 -2.79
N ALA A 163 -5.55 -7.03 -2.27
CA ALA A 163 -5.04 -5.93 -3.08
C ALA A 163 -3.78 -6.33 -3.84
N LEU A 164 -2.82 -6.98 -3.16
CA LEU A 164 -1.59 -7.47 -3.78
C LEU A 164 -1.88 -8.57 -4.82
N GLY A 165 -2.79 -9.50 -4.50
CA GLY A 165 -3.25 -10.54 -5.42
C GLY A 165 -3.88 -9.96 -6.68
N ALA A 166 -4.76 -8.96 -6.54
CA ALA A 166 -5.39 -8.28 -7.66
C ALA A 166 -4.36 -7.58 -8.54
N LEU A 167 -3.40 -6.86 -7.94
CA LEU A 167 -2.34 -6.16 -8.65
C LEU A 167 -1.45 -7.14 -9.46
N ILE A 168 -0.94 -8.19 -8.80
CA ILE A 168 -0.13 -9.21 -9.46
C ILE A 168 -0.93 -9.89 -10.58
N GLY A 169 -2.19 -10.22 -10.30
CA GLY A 169 -3.11 -10.80 -11.27
C GLY A 169 -3.30 -9.90 -12.50
N ALA A 170 -3.52 -8.60 -12.31
CA ALA A 170 -3.65 -7.62 -13.40
C ALA A 170 -2.40 -7.58 -14.27
N LEU A 171 -1.21 -7.51 -13.65
CA LEU A 171 0.07 -7.45 -14.36
C LEU A 171 0.32 -8.71 -15.20
N VAL A 172 0.05 -9.89 -14.63
CA VAL A 172 0.17 -11.17 -15.35
C VAL A 172 -0.85 -11.26 -16.49
N GLY A 173 -2.11 -10.90 -16.22
CA GLY A 173 -3.17 -10.88 -17.23
C GLY A 173 -2.88 -9.93 -18.39
N LEU A 174 -2.30 -8.76 -18.09
CA LEU A 174 -1.86 -7.80 -19.09
C LEU A 174 -0.68 -8.35 -19.91
N GLY A 175 0.34 -8.91 -19.26
CA GLY A 175 1.49 -9.52 -19.93
C GLY A 175 1.07 -10.62 -20.91
N LEU A 176 0.17 -11.52 -20.49
CA LEU A 176 -0.37 -12.58 -21.35
C LEU A 176 -1.20 -12.02 -22.52
N ALA A 177 -1.99 -10.97 -22.29
CA ALA A 177 -2.74 -10.30 -23.35
C ALA A 177 -1.79 -9.70 -24.41
N LEU A 178 -0.72 -9.03 -23.98
CA LEU A 178 0.29 -8.46 -24.88
C LEU A 178 1.03 -9.54 -25.70
N VAL A 179 1.36 -10.67 -25.10
CA VAL A 179 1.97 -11.82 -25.82
C VAL A 179 0.98 -12.40 -26.84
N SER A 180 -0.30 -12.51 -26.50
CA SER A 180 -1.32 -13.04 -27.41
C SER A 180 -1.54 -12.16 -28.66
N LEU A 181 -1.36 -10.84 -28.52
CA LEU A 181 -1.46 -9.88 -29.62
C LEU A 181 -0.33 -10.03 -30.65
N ARG A 182 0.83 -10.57 -30.26
CA ARG A 182 2.00 -10.77 -31.13
C ARG A 182 1.93 -12.05 -31.97
N GLN A 183 0.95 -12.92 -31.76
CA GLN A 183 0.83 -14.15 -32.54
C GLN A 183 0.28 -13.85 -33.95
N PRO A 184 1.00 -14.22 -35.03
CA PRO A 184 0.54 -13.95 -36.39
C PRO A 184 -0.80 -14.62 -36.62
N ARG A 185 -1.82 -13.81 -36.92
CA ARG A 185 -3.15 -14.31 -37.31
C ARG A 185 -2.97 -15.19 -38.54
N ARG A 186 -3.19 -16.51 -38.39
CA ARG A 186 -3.20 -17.42 -39.54
C ARG A 186 -4.12 -16.83 -40.62
N PRO A 187 -3.65 -16.66 -41.87
CA PRO A 187 -4.48 -16.15 -42.94
C PRO A 187 -5.74 -16.99 -43.03
N ARG A 188 -6.89 -16.35 -42.90
CA ARG A 188 -8.18 -16.99 -43.16
C ARG A 188 -8.14 -17.44 -44.62
N ALA A 189 -8.31 -18.74 -44.86
CA ALA A 189 -8.33 -19.28 -46.22
C ALA A 189 -9.26 -18.43 -47.09
N PRO A 190 -8.82 -17.98 -48.28
CA PRO A 190 -9.62 -17.11 -49.12
C PRO A 190 -10.96 -17.78 -49.40
N ALA A 191 -12.05 -17.05 -49.19
CA ALA A 191 -13.37 -17.50 -49.58
C ALA A 191 -13.35 -17.79 -51.11
N PRO A 192 -13.96 -18.88 -51.58
CA PRO A 192 -13.95 -19.22 -52.99
C PRO A 192 -14.53 -18.07 -53.83
N PRO A 193 -13.97 -17.80 -55.02
CA PRO A 193 -14.33 -16.64 -55.82
C PRO A 193 -15.82 -16.68 -56.20
N ARG A 194 -16.54 -15.64 -55.81
CA ARG A 194 -17.86 -15.35 -56.37
C ARG A 194 -17.67 -14.86 -57.80
N THR A 195 -18.37 -15.50 -58.74
CA THR A 195 -18.32 -15.20 -60.17
C THR A 195 -18.73 -13.76 -60.49
N PRO A 196 -18.11 -13.09 -61.48
CA PRO A 196 -18.45 -11.71 -61.82
C PRO A 196 -19.72 -11.68 -62.66
N ARG A 197 -20.76 -10.98 -62.19
CA ARG A 197 -21.91 -10.60 -63.04
C ARG A 197 -21.67 -9.19 -63.59
N THR A 198 -21.75 -9.12 -64.91
CA THR A 198 -21.59 -8.03 -65.85
C THR A 198 -22.03 -6.62 -65.40
N ALA A 199 -21.25 -5.67 -65.92
CA ALA A 199 -21.37 -4.23 -65.88
C ALA A 199 -22.79 -3.68 -66.12
N ARG A 200 -23.12 -2.60 -65.40
CA ARG A 200 -24.01 -1.56 -65.91
C ARG A 200 -23.54 -0.20 -65.44
N THR A 201 -23.12 0.60 -66.40
CA THR A 201 -22.73 2.01 -66.31
C THR A 201 -23.91 2.84 -65.81
N ARG A 202 -23.71 3.69 -64.79
CA ARG A 202 -24.46 4.94 -64.67
C ARG A 202 -23.58 6.02 -64.03
N ARG A 203 -23.46 7.11 -64.77
CA ARG A 203 -22.72 8.34 -64.52
C ARG A 203 -23.70 9.38 -63.98
N THR A 204 -23.45 9.94 -62.79
CA THR A 204 -23.82 11.29 -62.29
C THR A 204 -23.30 11.36 -60.85
N ALA A 205 -22.19 12.03 -60.57
CA ALA A 205 -22.12 13.45 -60.22
C ALA A 205 -22.94 13.79 -58.97
N GLU A 206 -22.30 13.80 -57.80
CA GLU A 206 -22.54 14.84 -56.79
C GLU A 206 -21.33 14.93 -55.85
N ALA A 207 -20.74 16.11 -55.83
CA ALA A 207 -19.66 16.47 -54.92
C ALA A 207 -20.24 16.72 -53.53
N ARG A 208 -19.65 16.09 -52.51
CA ARG A 208 -19.73 16.54 -51.12
C ARG A 208 -18.30 16.69 -50.58
N PRO A 209 -18.03 17.76 -49.81
CA PRO A 209 -16.67 18.10 -49.44
C PRO A 209 -16.13 17.11 -48.42
N VAL A 210 -14.90 16.66 -48.66
CA VAL A 210 -14.07 15.97 -47.68
C VAL A 210 -13.65 17.02 -46.65
N VAL A 211 -14.18 16.91 -45.43
CA VAL A 211 -13.59 17.59 -44.28
C VAL A 211 -12.26 16.90 -44.01
N ALA A 212 -11.17 17.64 -44.22
CA ALA A 212 -9.82 17.21 -43.92
C ALA A 212 -9.69 16.86 -42.43
N PRO A 213 -8.90 15.84 -42.06
CA PRO A 213 -8.43 15.68 -40.69
C PRO A 213 -7.69 16.96 -40.29
N ALA A 214 -8.11 17.57 -39.18
CA ALA A 214 -7.44 18.72 -38.60
C ALA A 214 -5.96 18.37 -38.35
N GLU A 215 -5.09 19.20 -38.89
CA GLU A 215 -3.66 19.23 -38.62
C GLU A 215 -3.46 19.39 -37.09
N PRO A 216 -2.57 18.61 -36.45
CA PRO A 216 -2.24 18.83 -35.05
C PRO A 216 -1.70 20.27 -34.88
N PRO A 217 -2.10 21.00 -33.83
CA PRO A 217 -1.63 22.36 -33.65
C PRO A 217 -0.11 22.37 -33.50
N ALA A 218 0.52 23.23 -34.29
CA ALA A 218 1.93 23.58 -34.14
C ALA A 218 2.21 24.03 -32.69
N PRO A 219 3.44 23.83 -32.18
CA PRO A 219 3.82 24.23 -30.83
C PRO A 219 3.48 25.71 -30.62
N GLY A 220 2.52 25.96 -29.73
CA GLY A 220 2.06 27.30 -29.39
C GLY A 220 3.22 28.09 -28.78
N ALA A 221 3.44 29.28 -29.32
CA ALA A 221 4.28 30.30 -28.70
C ALA A 221 3.85 30.51 -27.23
N PRO A 222 4.77 30.89 -26.32
CA PRO A 222 4.46 31.07 -24.90
C PRO A 222 3.30 32.06 -24.76
N ALA A 223 2.18 31.58 -24.21
CA ALA A 223 1.02 32.41 -23.92
C ALA A 223 1.42 33.45 -22.87
N THR A 224 1.25 34.72 -23.22
CA THR A 224 1.49 35.87 -22.35
C THR A 224 0.14 36.29 -21.76
N GLY A 225 -0.14 35.86 -20.53
CA GLY A 225 -1.40 36.11 -19.82
C GLY A 225 -1.50 35.26 -18.54
N PRO A 226 -2.47 35.53 -17.65
CA PRO A 226 -2.69 34.72 -16.45
C PRO A 226 -2.96 33.26 -16.84
N PHE A 227 -2.49 32.32 -16.02
CA PHE A 227 -2.76 30.90 -16.23
C PHE A 227 -4.27 30.63 -16.35
N VAL A 228 -4.65 29.90 -17.41
CA VAL A 228 -6.02 29.43 -17.65
C VAL A 228 -5.98 27.91 -17.63
N MET A 229 -6.86 27.29 -16.85
CA MET A 229 -6.86 25.84 -16.68
C MET A 229 -7.28 25.16 -18.00
N PRO A 230 -6.47 24.22 -18.54
CA PRO A 230 -6.83 23.45 -19.73
C PRO A 230 -8.09 22.60 -19.51
N GLY A 231 -8.81 22.31 -20.59
CA GLY A 231 -9.91 21.34 -20.56
C GLY A 231 -9.40 19.89 -20.42
N PHE A 232 -10.30 18.96 -20.08
CA PHE A 232 -9.96 17.55 -19.98
C PHE A 232 -9.42 17.02 -21.33
N GLY A 233 -8.27 16.34 -21.29
CA GLY A 233 -7.49 15.84 -22.42
C GLY A 233 -6.65 16.92 -23.13
N GLN A 234 -6.57 18.13 -22.59
CA GLN A 234 -5.84 19.25 -23.19
C GLN A 234 -4.63 19.71 -22.39
N TRP A 235 -4.33 19.05 -21.26
CA TRP A 235 -3.15 19.36 -20.47
C TRP A 235 -1.87 19.14 -21.27
N THR A 236 -0.96 20.10 -21.19
CA THR A 236 0.41 19.96 -21.69
C THR A 236 1.43 20.11 -20.57
N VAL A 237 2.63 19.59 -20.79
CA VAL A 237 3.79 19.81 -19.90
C VAL A 237 4.04 21.32 -19.72
N ALA A 238 3.88 22.12 -20.78
CA ALA A 238 4.09 23.55 -20.72
C ALA A 238 3.08 24.27 -19.79
N ASP A 239 1.87 23.74 -19.65
CA ASP A 239 0.86 24.27 -18.74
C ASP A 239 1.26 24.01 -17.27
N VAL A 240 1.71 22.78 -16.97
CA VAL A 240 2.18 22.41 -15.62
C VAL A 240 3.48 23.16 -15.27
N GLU A 241 4.41 23.30 -16.21
CA GLU A 241 5.63 24.10 -16.06
C GLU A 241 5.31 25.56 -15.74
N ARG A 242 4.35 26.16 -16.47
CA ARG A 242 3.90 27.53 -16.22
C ARG A 242 3.27 27.66 -14.84
N LEU A 243 2.38 26.74 -14.47
CA LEU A 243 1.71 26.74 -13.17
C LEU A 243 2.73 26.67 -12.01
N LEU A 244 3.72 25.78 -12.12
CA LEU A 244 4.79 25.65 -11.14
C LEU A 244 5.71 26.88 -11.10
N ALA A 245 6.03 27.48 -12.25
CA ALA A 245 6.84 28.69 -12.32
C ALA A 245 6.14 29.90 -11.68
N GLU A 246 4.83 30.06 -11.90
CA GLU A 246 4.04 31.19 -11.41
C GLU A 246 3.66 31.05 -9.93
N GLN A 247 3.22 29.85 -9.51
CA GLN A 247 2.63 29.64 -8.18
C GLN A 247 3.57 28.91 -7.21
N GLY A 248 4.54 28.14 -7.71
CA GLY A 248 5.47 27.34 -6.90
C GLY A 248 6.29 28.11 -5.86
N PRO A 249 6.70 29.38 -6.06
CA PRO A 249 7.39 30.15 -5.02
C PRO A 249 6.58 30.34 -3.72
N ALA A 250 5.26 30.18 -3.76
CA ALA A 250 4.40 30.26 -2.59
C ALA A 250 4.37 28.96 -1.76
N PHE A 251 4.90 27.85 -2.28
CA PHE A 251 4.88 26.52 -1.66
C PHE A 251 6.30 25.92 -1.59
N PRO A 252 7.23 26.54 -0.84
CA PRO A 252 8.64 26.16 -0.84
C PRO A 252 8.88 24.73 -0.34
N GLU A 253 8.06 24.24 0.58
CA GLU A 253 8.19 22.90 1.17
C GLU A 253 7.77 21.78 0.20
N GLN A 254 6.80 22.04 -0.68
CA GLN A 254 6.30 21.07 -1.67
C GLN A 254 7.05 21.14 -3.01
N ARG A 255 7.88 22.16 -3.22
CA ARG A 255 8.51 22.44 -4.51
C ARG A 255 9.31 21.26 -5.07
N GLY A 256 10.09 20.58 -4.23
CA GLY A 256 10.89 19.44 -4.67
C GLY A 256 10.04 18.25 -5.16
N GLU A 257 8.91 18.00 -4.52
CA GLU A 257 7.97 16.95 -4.91
C GLU A 257 7.22 17.29 -6.22
N LEU A 258 6.81 18.55 -6.37
CA LEU A 258 6.16 19.05 -7.59
C LEU A 258 7.12 19.02 -8.79
N GLU A 259 8.40 19.36 -8.60
CA GLU A 259 9.44 19.26 -9.63
C GLU A 259 9.70 17.80 -10.04
N LEU A 260 9.72 16.86 -9.09
CA LEU A 260 9.85 15.42 -9.37
C LEU A 260 8.64 14.88 -10.15
N THR A 261 7.44 15.31 -9.78
CA THR A 261 6.20 14.93 -10.48
C THR A 261 6.19 15.48 -11.90
N LEU A 262 6.59 16.74 -12.09
CA LEU A 262 6.74 17.36 -13.41
C LEU A 262 7.74 16.60 -14.30
N ASP A 263 8.85 16.14 -13.73
CA ASP A 263 9.82 15.31 -14.47
C ASP A 263 9.21 13.98 -14.92
N THR A 264 8.41 13.35 -14.07
CA THR A 264 7.64 12.14 -14.41
C THR A 264 6.63 12.40 -15.53
N LEU A 265 5.94 13.55 -15.49
CA LEU A 265 4.99 13.98 -16.53
C LEU A 265 5.68 14.19 -17.89
N ARG A 266 6.90 14.73 -17.92
CA ARG A 266 7.69 14.84 -19.16
C ARG A 266 7.98 13.47 -19.78
N GLY A 267 8.20 12.45 -18.95
CA GLY A 267 8.47 11.08 -19.41
C GLY A 267 7.31 10.41 -20.13
N VAL A 268 6.06 10.83 -19.86
CA VAL A 268 4.85 10.28 -20.47
C VAL A 268 4.23 11.20 -21.53
N ALA A 269 4.79 12.39 -21.73
CA ALA A 269 4.28 13.36 -22.68
C ALA A 269 4.46 12.91 -24.14
N GLY A 270 3.48 13.21 -24.98
CA GLY A 270 3.55 12.98 -26.42
C GLY A 270 4.57 13.89 -27.11
N PRO A 271 4.86 13.68 -28.41
CA PRO A 271 5.85 14.45 -29.17
C PRO A 271 5.63 15.97 -29.21
N GLY A 272 4.43 16.45 -28.89
CA GLY A 272 4.07 17.88 -28.78
C GLY A 272 3.92 18.39 -27.35
N GLY A 273 4.36 17.63 -26.33
CA GLY A 273 4.22 17.98 -24.92
C GLY A 273 2.81 17.76 -24.35
N SER A 274 1.88 17.20 -25.13
CA SER A 274 0.53 16.84 -24.67
C SER A 274 0.59 15.69 -23.68
N LEU A 275 -0.12 15.82 -22.55
CA LEU A 275 -0.22 14.77 -21.55
C LEU A 275 -1.38 13.81 -21.87
N PRO A 276 -1.25 12.51 -21.55
CA PRO A 276 -2.35 11.57 -21.67
C PRO A 276 -3.53 11.97 -20.77
N GLY A 277 -4.77 11.89 -21.28
CA GLY A 277 -5.96 12.36 -20.54
C GLY A 277 -6.31 11.57 -19.28
N ASP A 278 -5.71 10.39 -19.06
CA ASP A 278 -5.78 9.64 -17.80
C ASP A 278 -4.94 10.27 -16.68
N VAL A 279 -4.03 11.19 -17.02
CA VAL A 279 -3.16 11.89 -16.08
C VAL A 279 -3.80 13.20 -15.57
N ASP A 280 -4.85 13.68 -16.22
CA ASP A 280 -5.57 14.91 -15.85
C ASP A 280 -6.01 14.92 -14.38
N LEU A 281 -6.55 13.79 -13.90
CA LEU A 281 -6.99 13.67 -12.50
C LEU A 281 -5.82 13.72 -11.52
N VAL A 282 -4.66 13.20 -11.92
CA VAL A 282 -3.44 13.25 -11.11
C VAL A 282 -2.89 14.66 -11.07
N ILE A 283 -2.94 15.39 -12.20
CA ILE A 283 -2.51 16.79 -12.25
C ILE A 283 -3.43 17.65 -11.39
N GLU A 284 -4.75 17.47 -11.49
CA GLU A 284 -5.72 18.23 -10.71
C GLU A 284 -5.63 17.95 -9.21
N ASP A 285 -5.25 16.74 -8.80
CA ASP A 285 -5.05 16.37 -7.40
C ASP A 285 -3.70 16.87 -6.86
N VAL A 286 -2.60 16.57 -7.54
CA VAL A 286 -1.24 16.90 -7.07
C VAL A 286 -0.95 18.40 -7.15
N PHE A 287 -1.48 19.10 -8.15
CA PHE A 287 -1.28 20.55 -8.32
C PHE A 287 -2.48 21.37 -7.84
N ALA A 288 -3.41 20.76 -7.07
CA ALA A 288 -4.65 21.40 -6.60
C ALA A 288 -4.40 22.77 -5.95
N ASP A 289 -3.41 22.86 -5.06
CA ASP A 289 -3.10 24.10 -4.33
C ASP A 289 -2.59 25.22 -5.26
N LEU A 290 -1.83 24.87 -6.30
CA LEU A 290 -1.33 25.82 -7.29
C LEU A 290 -2.48 26.28 -8.20
N ILE A 291 -3.35 25.37 -8.62
CA ILE A 291 -4.55 25.68 -9.44
C ILE A 291 -5.52 26.59 -8.66
N ALA A 292 -5.79 26.27 -7.39
CA ALA A 292 -6.64 27.10 -6.55
C ALA A 292 -6.10 28.53 -6.41
N ARG A 293 -4.77 28.66 -6.31
CA ARG A 293 -4.10 29.95 -6.18
C ARG A 293 -4.04 30.75 -7.47
N SER A 294 -3.98 30.11 -8.64
CA SER A 294 -4.02 30.81 -9.93
C SER A 294 -5.36 31.50 -10.18
N GLY A 295 -6.39 31.21 -9.37
CA GLY A 295 -7.75 31.74 -9.53
C GLY A 295 -8.48 31.14 -10.74
N SER A 296 -7.88 30.12 -11.36
CA SER A 296 -8.43 29.44 -12.51
C SER A 296 -9.45 28.42 -12.01
N THR A 297 -10.72 28.69 -12.27
CA THR A 297 -11.80 27.72 -12.08
C THR A 297 -12.23 27.20 -13.45
N ARG A 298 -12.72 25.97 -13.46
CA ARG A 298 -13.21 25.31 -14.67
C ARG A 298 -14.49 25.98 -15.19
#